data_AF-A0A1X1YBQ6-F1
#
_entry.id   AF-A0A1X1YBQ6-F1
#
_cell.length_a   1.000
_cell.length_b   1.000
_cell.length_c   1.000
_cell.angle_alpha   90.00
_cell.angle_beta   90.00
_cell.angle_gamma   90.00
#
_symmetry.space_group_name_H-M   'P 1'
#
loop_
_entity.id
_entity.type
_entity.pdbx_description
1 polymer ?
#
loop_
_entity_poly.entity_id
_entity_poly.type
_entity_poly.pdbx_seq_one_letter_code
_entity_poly.pdbx_strand_id
1 'polypeptide(L)' 'MAHCPTQVDVTDSTFVSVITPDDPDYTEDTLGYGVIGVGGRHVIGIGINGPESVLVGERDQLVRIATEILSKLGA' A
#
# COMPACT_ATOMS: atom_id res chain seq x y z
N MET A 1 20.81 11.34 -4.57
CA MET A 1 20.78 10.46 -3.40
C MET A 1 20.00 9.22 -3.81
N ALA A 2 20.63 8.03 -3.83
CA ALA A 2 19.93 6.81 -4.20
C ALA A 2 18.96 6.46 -3.06
N HIS A 3 17.67 6.35 -3.37
CA HIS A 3 16.68 5.86 -2.43
C HIS A 3 16.94 4.36 -2.29
N CYS A 4 17.54 3.92 -1.18
CA CYS A 4 17.53 2.49 -0.87
C CYS A 4 16.06 2.08 -0.71
N PRO A 5 15.59 1.02 -1.39
CA PRO A 5 14.28 0.46 -1.11
C PRO A 5 14.27 -0.08 0.31
N THR A 6 13.22 0.21 1.07
CA THR A 6 12.99 -0.44 2.37
C THR A 6 12.73 -1.92 2.11
N GLN A 7 13.60 -2.80 2.60
CA GLN A 7 13.38 -4.25 2.54
C GLN A 7 12.48 -4.66 3.71
N VAL A 8 11.34 -5.28 3.39
CA VAL A 8 10.42 -5.85 4.38
C VAL A 8 10.52 -7.37 4.28
N ASP A 9 10.74 -8.04 5.40
CA ASP A 9 10.70 -9.51 5.49
C ASP A 9 9.26 -9.97 5.79
N VAL A 10 8.71 -10.83 4.94
CA VAL A 10 7.28 -11.23 4.95
C VAL A 10 7.04 -12.48 5.82
N THR A 11 8.08 -12.99 6.48
CA THR A 11 8.08 -14.31 7.15
C THR A 11 7.18 -14.43 8.39
N ASP A 12 6.78 -13.32 9.03
CA ASP A 12 5.87 -13.32 10.18
C ASP A 12 4.78 -12.25 10.03
N SER A 13 3.51 -12.69 10.01
CA SER A 13 2.29 -11.87 10.09
C SER A 13 2.35 -10.52 9.36
N THR A 14 2.16 -10.53 8.03
CA THR A 14 2.08 -9.29 7.26
C THR A 14 0.79 -8.55 7.57
N PHE A 15 0.92 -7.31 8.04
CA PHE A 15 -0.15 -6.33 8.08
C PHE A 15 -0.37 -5.80 6.66
N VAL A 16 -1.58 -6.04 6.12
CA VAL A 16 -2.05 -5.42 4.87
C VAL A 16 -3.33 -4.67 5.20
N SER A 17 -3.35 -3.38 4.90
CA SER A 17 -4.53 -2.53 5.04
C SER A 17 -4.84 -1.83 3.72
N VAL A 18 -6.13 -1.59 3.48
CA VAL A 18 -6.62 -0.91 2.29
C VAL A 18 -7.55 0.19 2.74
N ILE A 19 -7.22 1.43 2.38
CA ILE A 19 -8.04 2.62 2.61
C ILE A 19 -8.62 3.04 1.26
N THR A 20 -9.94 3.16 1.22
CA THR A 20 -10.71 3.49 0.02
C THR A 20 -11.26 4.91 0.10
N PRO A 21 -11.39 5.62 -1.04
CA PRO A 21 -11.88 7.01 -1.07
C PRO A 21 -13.27 7.22 -0.45
N ASP A 22 -14.06 6.15 -0.38
CA ASP A 22 -15.43 6.15 0.17
C ASP A 22 -15.46 5.94 1.69
N ASP A 23 -14.30 5.68 2.33
CA ASP A 23 -14.19 5.51 3.77
C ASP A 23 -14.47 6.84 4.50
N PRO A 24 -15.26 6.83 5.59
CA PRO A 24 -15.64 8.06 6.30
C PRO A 24 -14.42 8.80 6.88
N ASP A 25 -13.41 8.05 7.30
CA ASP A 25 -12.19 8.56 7.92
C ASP A 25 -11.01 8.61 6.95
N TYR A 26 -11.26 8.50 5.63
CA TYR A 26 -10.25 8.42 4.57
C TYR A 26 -9.11 9.44 4.72
N THR A 27 -9.45 10.69 4.99
CA THR A 27 -8.44 11.76 5.11
C THR A 27 -7.57 11.57 6.36
N GLU A 28 -8.16 11.16 7.48
CA GLU A 28 -7.43 10.91 8.72
C GLU A 28 -6.54 9.68 8.59
N ASP A 29 -7.07 8.58 8.05
CA ASP A 29 -6.34 7.33 7.89
C ASP A 29 -5.16 7.46 6.93
N THR A 30 -5.35 8.15 5.80
CA THR A 30 -4.26 8.37 4.84
C THR A 30 -3.17 9.26 5.41
N LEU A 31 -3.53 10.28 6.20
CA LEU A 31 -2.57 11.09 6.95
C LEU A 31 -1.83 10.27 8.02
N GLY A 32 -2.53 9.35 8.68
CA GLY A 32 -1.94 8.39 9.63
C GLY A 32 -0.85 7.52 8.99
N TYR A 33 -0.94 7.30 7.68
CA TYR A 33 0.05 6.54 6.90
C TYR A 33 1.15 7.44 6.30
N GLY A 34 1.14 8.74 6.61
CA GLY A 34 2.08 9.72 6.07
C GLY A 34 1.81 10.12 4.62
N VAL A 35 0.63 9.77 4.08
CA VAL A 35 0.26 10.06 2.69
C VAL A 35 -0.58 11.34 2.64
N ILE A 36 -0.10 12.34 1.90
CA ILE A 36 -0.75 13.65 1.76
C ILE A 36 -1.17 13.87 0.31
N GLY A 37 -2.37 14.41 0.09
CA GLY A 37 -2.81 14.84 -1.24
C GLY A 37 -3.15 13.68 -2.18
N VAL A 38 -3.81 12.64 -1.66
CA VAL A 38 -4.09 11.42 -2.42
C VAL A 38 -5.24 11.54 -3.42
N GLY A 39 -6.09 12.56 -3.32
CA GLY A 39 -7.03 12.93 -4.38
C GLY A 39 -8.07 11.86 -4.73
N GLY A 40 -8.53 11.08 -3.75
CA GLY A 40 -9.51 10.02 -3.97
C GLY A 40 -8.93 8.75 -4.61
N ARG A 41 -7.63 8.50 -4.43
CA ARG A 41 -6.98 7.25 -4.84
C ARG A 41 -7.00 6.23 -3.70
N HIS A 42 -6.90 4.94 -4.05
CA HIS A 42 -6.75 3.89 -3.06
C HIS A 42 -5.35 3.95 -2.43
N VAL A 43 -5.27 3.64 -1.14
CA VAL A 43 -4.03 3.60 -0.38
C VAL A 43 -3.90 2.22 0.27
N ILE A 44 -2.80 1.52 -0.02
CA ILE A 44 -2.53 0.18 0.53
C ILE A 44 -1.30 0.27 1.42
N GLY A 45 -1.47 0.02 2.72
CA GLY A 45 -0.39 -0.10 3.69
C GLY A 45 0.11 -1.53 3.79
N ILE A 46 1.43 -1.73 3.78
CA ILE A 46 2.08 -3.03 3.90
C ILE A 46 3.22 -2.93 4.92
N GLY A 47 3.30 -3.88 5.86
CA GLY A 47 4.44 -4.03 6.77
C GLY A 47 4.21 -5.09 7.83
N ILE A 48 5.07 -5.17 8.84
CA ILE A 48 4.99 -6.21 9.89
C ILE A 48 4.18 -5.72 11.09
N ASN A 49 4.42 -4.48 11.53
CA ASN A 49 3.77 -3.90 12.72
C ASN A 49 2.86 -2.70 12.38
N GLY A 50 2.47 -2.58 11.11
CA GLY A 50 1.79 -1.43 10.55
C GLY A 50 2.29 -1.11 9.14
N PRO A 51 1.85 0.00 8.52
CA PRO A 51 2.28 0.38 7.18
C PRO A 51 3.72 0.89 7.19
N GLU A 52 4.67 0.06 6.74
CA GLU A 52 6.08 0.43 6.53
C GLU A 52 6.33 0.88 5.08
N SER A 53 5.54 0.34 4.16
CA SER A 53 5.48 0.71 2.76
C SER A 53 4.05 1.01 2.36
N VAL A 54 3.87 2.03 1.53
CA VAL A 54 2.54 2.48 1.10
C VAL A 54 2.46 2.55 -0.41
N LEU A 55 1.45 1.90 -1.00
CA LEU A 55 1.13 1.98 -2.41
C LEU A 55 -0.06 2.91 -2.58
N VAL A 56 0.03 3.81 -3.56
CA VAL A 56 -1.03 4.79 -3.87
C VAL A 56 -1.37 4.70 -5.36
N GLY A 57 -2.64 4.53 -5.68
CA GLY A 57 -3.06 4.48 -7.08
C GLY A 57 -4.55 4.27 -7.28
N GLU A 58 -4.96 4.25 -8.54
CA GLU A 58 -6.30 3.79 -8.90
C GLU A 58 -6.43 2.29 -8.65
N ARG A 59 -7.65 1.83 -8.32
CA ARG A 59 -7.93 0.42 -8.04
C ARG A 59 -7.39 -0.52 -9.14
N ASP A 60 -7.70 -0.22 -10.39
CA ASP A 60 -7.32 -1.07 -11.53
C ASP A 60 -5.81 -1.12 -11.74
N GLN A 61 -5.10 -0.03 -11.45
CA GLN A 61 -3.64 0.02 -11.53
C GLN A 61 -3.01 -0.86 -10.44
N LEU A 62 -3.52 -0.77 -9.20
CA LEU A 62 -3.05 -1.56 -8.08
C LEU A 62 -3.31 -3.05 -8.29
N VAL A 63 -4.51 -3.42 -8.78
CA VAL A 63 -4.84 -4.81 -9.14
C VAL A 63 -3.90 -5.33 -10.23
N ARG A 64 -3.68 -4.55 -11.30
CA ARG A 64 -2.78 -4.94 -12.38
C ARG A 64 -1.36 -5.20 -11.87
N ILE A 65 -0.82 -4.32 -11.02
CA ILE A 65 0.52 -4.49 -10.45
C ILE A 65 0.57 -5.74 -9.55
N ALA A 66 -0.44 -5.96 -8.70
CA ALA A 66 -0.51 -7.14 -7.86
C ALA A 66 -0.55 -8.43 -8.69
N THR A 67 -1.35 -8.48 -9.77
CA THR A 67 -1.38 -9.61 -10.71
C THR A 67 -0.03 -9.82 -11.38
N GLU A 68 0.66 -8.76 -11.80
CA GLU A 68 1.98 -8.86 -12.41
C GLU A 68 3.04 -9.39 -11.43
N ILE A 69 2.98 -8.98 -10.17
CA ILE A 69 3.84 -9.49 -9.09
C ILE A 69 3.59 -11.00 -8.90
N LEU A 70 2.32 -11.39 -8.71
CA LEU A 70 1.96 -12.80 -8.49
C LEU A 70 2.38 -13.68 -9.68
N SER A 71 2.15 -13.22 -10.90
CA SER A 71 2.56 -13.93 -12.11
C SER A 71 4.08 -14.13 -12.19
N LYS A 72 4.88 -13.13 -11.79
CA LYS A 72 6.35 -13.24 -11.76
C LYS A 72 6.87 -14.14 -10.64
N LEU A 73 6.13 -14.25 -9.54
CA LEU A 73 6.44 -15.16 -8.43
C LEU A 73 6.02 -16.62 -8.71
N GLY A 74 5.33 -16.87 -9.83
CA GLY A 74 4.89 -18.22 -10.22
C GLY A 74 3.66 -18.71 -9.46
N ALA A 75 2.85 -17.78 -8.95
CA ALA A 75 1.54 -18.08 -8.35
C ALA A 75 0.45 -18.30 -9.41
#